data_AF-A0A6J4K7G9-F1
#
_entry.id   AF-A0A6J4K7G9-F1
#
_cell.length_a   1.000
_cell.length_b   1.000
_cell.length_c   1.000
_cell.angle_alpha   90.00
_cell.angle_beta   90.00
_cell.angle_gamma   90.00
#
_symmetry.space_group_name_H-M   'P 1'
#
loop_
_entity.id
_entity.type
_entity.pdbx_description
1 polymer ?
#
loop_
_entity_poly.entity_id
_entity_poly.type
_entity_poly.pdbx_seq_one_letter_code
_entity_poly.pdbx_strand_id
1 'polypeptide(L)'
;MASARCSHAHADGRPCGGYAVAGSRFCFAHDPDLASDRDEARRRGGQAGRVVTLPESSVRVRSMSDVLSLVEESINDVRTGRVDVRVANAVGYLANIGIRAIEQGDLADRLEALEAVLAPERQR
;
A
#
# COMPACT_ATOMS: atom_id res chain seq x y z
N MET A 1 -20.96 -33.02 16.66
CA MET A 1 -22.32 -32.70 16.15
C MET A 1 -22.15 -31.92 14.87
N ALA A 2 -22.81 -32.30 13.77
CA ALA A 2 -22.71 -31.57 12.52
C ALA A 2 -23.43 -30.22 12.64
N SER A 3 -22.75 -29.12 12.35
CA SER A 3 -23.39 -27.80 12.31
C SER A 3 -24.46 -27.79 11.23
N ALA A 4 -25.67 -27.33 11.57
CA ALA A 4 -26.77 -27.24 10.61
C ALA A 4 -26.38 -26.37 9.40
N ARG A 5 -26.90 -26.69 8.22
CA ARG A 5 -26.70 -25.86 7.02
C ARG A 5 -27.66 -24.68 7.03
N CYS A 6 -27.23 -23.59 6.39
CA CYS A 6 -28.08 -22.44 6.14
C CYS A 6 -29.30 -22.83 5.30
N SER A 7 -30.49 -22.40 5.72
CA SER A 7 -31.76 -22.70 5.04
C SER A 7 -32.10 -21.74 3.90
N HIS A 8 -31.22 -20.79 3.57
CA HIS A 8 -31.45 -19.82 2.49
C HIS A 8 -31.25 -20.47 1.11
N ALA A 9 -32.12 -20.13 0.17
CA ALA A 9 -31.99 -20.48 -1.24
C ALA A 9 -31.73 -19.21 -2.07
N HIS A 10 -30.74 -19.28 -2.96
CA HIS A 10 -30.43 -18.21 -3.89
C HIS A 10 -31.55 -18.03 -4.93
N ALA A 11 -31.52 -16.93 -5.68
CA ALA A 11 -32.54 -16.63 -6.70
C ALA A 11 -32.63 -17.70 -7.81
N ASP A 12 -31.54 -18.45 -8.03
CA ASP A 12 -31.48 -19.58 -8.97
C ASP A 12 -31.93 -20.92 -8.36
N GLY A 13 -32.46 -20.90 -7.13
CA GLY A 13 -32.96 -22.07 -6.40
C GLY A 13 -31.88 -22.91 -5.71
N ARG A 14 -30.59 -22.60 -5.88
CA ARG A 14 -29.53 -23.37 -5.21
C ARG A 14 -29.48 -23.06 -3.71
N PRO A 15 -29.30 -24.07 -2.83
CA PRO A 15 -29.17 -23.82 -1.40
C PRO A 15 -27.84 -23.15 -1.08
N CYS A 16 -27.83 -22.31 -0.05
CA CYS A 16 -26.61 -21.73 0.48
C CYS A 16 -25.70 -22.83 1.08
N GLY A 17 -24.45 -22.90 0.62
CA GLY A 17 -23.46 -23.88 1.13
C GLY A 17 -22.94 -23.58 2.54
N GLY A 18 -23.30 -22.45 3.14
CA GLY A 18 -22.82 -22.02 4.46
C GLY A 18 -23.40 -22.82 5.63
N TYR A 19 -22.73 -22.77 6.78
CA TYR A 19 -23.26 -23.31 8.04
C TYR A 19 -24.09 -22.24 8.75
N ALA A 20 -25.18 -22.68 9.37
CA ALA A 20 -26.00 -21.84 10.22
C ALA A 20 -25.23 -21.43 11.48
N VAL A 21 -25.47 -20.21 11.96
CA VAL A 21 -24.92 -19.74 13.23
C VAL A 21 -25.67 -20.39 14.40
N ALA A 22 -25.05 -20.43 15.58
CA ALA A 22 -25.68 -21.01 16.76
C ALA A 22 -27.01 -20.30 17.08
N GLY A 23 -28.08 -21.08 17.27
CA GLY A 23 -29.42 -20.55 17.57
C GLY A 23 -30.23 -20.09 16.36
N SER A 24 -29.69 -20.16 15.13
CA SER A 24 -30.37 -19.75 13.91
C SER A 24 -30.46 -20.89 12.89
N ARG A 25 -31.35 -20.72 11.90
CA ARG A 25 -31.43 -21.57 10.70
C ARG A 25 -30.61 -21.02 9.53
N PHE A 26 -30.05 -19.83 9.66
CA PHE A 26 -29.33 -19.12 8.61
C PHE A 26 -27.85 -18.92 8.97
N CYS A 27 -26.99 -18.77 7.95
CA CYS A 27 -25.61 -18.36 8.15
C CYS A 27 -25.53 -16.85 8.41
N PHE A 28 -24.38 -16.36 8.88
CA PHE A 28 -24.15 -14.92 9.13
C PHE A 28 -24.56 -14.01 7.96
N ALA A 29 -24.40 -14.47 6.72
CA ALA A 29 -24.74 -13.69 5.54
C ALA A 29 -26.26 -13.56 5.29
N HIS A 30 -27.06 -14.55 5.71
CA HIS A 30 -28.49 -14.65 5.39
C HIS A 30 -29.41 -14.56 6.60
N ASP A 31 -28.87 -14.50 7.81
CA ASP A 31 -29.65 -14.29 9.03
C ASP A 31 -30.21 -12.85 9.07
N PRO A 32 -31.53 -12.66 9.12
CA PRO A 32 -32.14 -11.33 9.27
C PRO A 32 -31.75 -10.63 10.57
N ASP A 33 -31.60 -11.38 11.67
CA ASP A 33 -31.35 -10.81 13.00
C ASP A 33 -29.91 -10.26 13.11
N LEU A 34 -29.00 -10.77 12.26
CA LEU A 34 -27.60 -10.32 12.17
C LEU A 34 -27.38 -9.27 11.08
N ALA A 35 -28.45 -8.68 10.51
CA ALA A 35 -28.31 -7.70 9.45
C ALA A 35 -27.49 -6.47 9.88
N SER A 36 -27.75 -5.95 11.08
CA SER A 36 -27.01 -4.81 11.65
C SER A 36 -25.52 -5.12 11.85
N ASP A 37 -25.20 -6.29 12.43
CA ASP A 37 -23.81 -6.71 12.68
C ASP A 37 -23.01 -6.87 11.40
N ARG A 38 -23.66 -7.39 10.35
CA ARG A 38 -23.06 -7.53 9.03
C ARG A 38 -22.81 -6.18 8.37
N ASP A 39 -23.72 -5.22 8.52
CA ASP A 39 -23.51 -3.87 8.00
C ASP A 39 -22.41 -3.12 8.76
N GLU A 40 -22.31 -3.31 10.07
CA GLU A 40 -21.18 -2.84 10.88
C GLU A 40 -19.86 -3.47 10.42
N ALA A 41 -19.83 -4.79 10.20
CA ALA A 41 -18.64 -5.48 9.70
C ALA A 41 -18.20 -4.95 8.33
N ARG A 42 -19.14 -4.68 7.41
CA ARG A 42 -18.84 -4.07 6.10
C ARG A 42 -18.30 -2.65 6.25
N ARG A 43 -18.90 -1.83 7.11
CA ARG A 43 -18.42 -0.47 7.38
C ARG A 43 -17.00 -0.48 7.95
N ARG A 44 -16.73 -1.34 8.93
CA ARG A 44 -15.36 -1.54 9.46
C ARG A 44 -14.38 -2.00 8.40
N GLY A 45 -14.76 -2.97 7.56
CA GLY A 45 -13.93 -3.43 6.45
C GLY A 45 -13.62 -2.31 5.45
N GLY A 46 -14.61 -1.50 5.09
CA GLY A 46 -14.43 -0.34 4.20
C GLY A 46 -13.58 0.76 4.81
N GLN A 47 -13.66 0.98 6.13
CA GLN A 47 -12.82 1.94 6.85
C GLN A 47 -11.37 1.46 6.94
N ALA A 48 -11.13 0.16 7.20
CA ALA A 48 -9.79 -0.41 7.27
C ALA A 48 -9.03 -0.34 5.93
N GLY A 49 -9.75 -0.38 4.80
CA GLY A 49 -9.16 -0.24 3.46
C GLY A 49 -8.98 1.21 2.99
N ARG A 50 -9.42 2.21 3.78
CA ARG A 50 -9.32 3.61 3.36
C ARG A 50 -7.89 4.09 3.53
N VAL A 51 -7.27 4.49 2.41
CA VAL A 51 -5.99 5.22 2.46
C VAL A 51 -6.22 6.49 3.28
N VAL A 52 -5.55 6.59 4.42
CA VAL A 52 -5.58 7.79 5.24
C VAL A 52 -4.92 8.89 4.42
N THR A 53 -5.67 9.95 4.13
CA THR A 53 -5.09 11.17 3.54
C THR A 53 -4.14 11.75 4.58
N LEU A 54 -2.85 11.60 4.34
CA LEU A 54 -1.83 12.20 5.18
C LEU A 54 -1.81 13.72 4.93
N PRO A 55 -1.46 14.53 5.94
CA PRO A 55 -1.19 15.95 5.74
C PRO A 55 -0.11 16.13 4.66
N GLU A 56 -0.10 17.31 4.03
CA GLU A 56 0.89 17.66 3.02
C GLU A 56 2.31 17.41 3.55
N SER A 57 3.08 16.60 2.81
CA SER A 57 4.47 16.32 3.14
C SER A 57 5.38 17.32 2.44
N SER A 58 6.30 17.91 3.21
CA SER A 58 7.33 18.81 2.68
C SER A 58 8.60 18.08 2.23
N VAL A 59 8.65 16.75 2.32
CA VAL A 59 9.85 15.97 1.99
C VAL A 59 10.17 16.12 0.51
N ARG A 60 11.40 16.55 0.22
CA ARG A 60 11.96 16.64 -1.14
C ARG A 60 13.24 15.83 -1.17
N VAL A 61 13.32 14.91 -2.13
CA VAL A 61 14.50 14.07 -2.34
C VAL A 61 15.16 14.54 -3.64
N ARG A 62 16.20 15.36 -3.52
CA ARG A 62 16.91 15.97 -4.67
C ARG A 62 18.35 15.53 -4.79
N SER A 63 18.92 14.98 -3.72
CA SER A 63 20.29 14.52 -3.67
C SER A 63 20.40 13.20 -2.92
N MET A 64 21.58 12.58 -3.01
CA MET A 64 21.87 11.37 -2.24
C MET A 64 21.86 11.62 -0.72
N SER A 65 22.21 12.83 -0.27
CA SER A 65 22.12 13.19 1.15
C SER A 65 20.67 13.23 1.63
N ASP A 66 19.75 13.73 0.80
CA ASP A 66 18.33 13.75 1.13
C ASP A 66 17.78 12.32 1.26
N VAL A 67 18.22 11.42 0.38
CA VAL A 67 17.87 9.99 0.46
C VAL A 67 18.38 9.38 1.77
N LEU A 68 19.63 9.64 2.13
CA LEU A 68 20.22 9.10 3.36
C LEU A 68 19.45 9.58 4.59
N SER A 69 19.14 10.88 4.67
CA SER A 69 18.34 11.43 5.77
C SER A 69 16.95 10.79 5.85
N LEU A 70 16.28 10.59 4.72
CA LEU A 70 14.98 9.92 4.66
C LEU A 70 15.06 8.46 5.16
N VAL A 71 16.12 7.74 4.78
CA VAL A 71 16.33 6.34 5.20
C VAL A 71 16.62 6.26 6.70
N GLU A 72 17.47 7.15 7.23
CA GLU A 72 17.78 7.21 8.67
C GLU A 72 16.53 7.50 9.50
N GLU A 73 15.71 8.46 9.08
CA GLU A 73 14.43 8.75 9.72
C GLU A 73 13.50 7.54 9.66
N SER A 74 13.34 6.94 8.48
CA SER A 74 12.49 5.74 8.29
C SER A 74 12.92 4.56 9.17
N ILE A 75 14.23 4.34 9.35
CA ILE A 75 14.76 3.30 10.23
C ILE A 75 14.33 3.55 11.68
N ASN A 76 14.48 4.78 12.15
CA ASN A 76 14.11 5.14 13.52
C ASN A 76 12.59 5.06 13.73
N ASP A 77 11.80 5.47 12.75
CA ASP A 77 10.34 5.41 12.77
C ASP A 77 9.82 3.98 12.87
N VAL A 78 10.41 3.04 12.09
CA VAL A 78 10.09 1.61 12.18
C VAL A 78 10.50 1.05 13.53
N ARG A 79 11.72 1.32 14.00
CA ARG A 79 12.23 0.80 15.27
C ARG A 79 11.43 1.28 16.47
N THR A 80 10.83 2.46 16.37
CA THR A 80 9.98 3.05 17.43
C THR A 80 8.50 2.72 17.26
N GLY A 81 8.11 1.98 16.21
CA GLY A 81 6.72 1.64 15.93
C GLY A 81 5.85 2.83 15.51
N ARG A 82 6.47 3.97 15.14
CA ARG A 82 5.76 5.15 14.62
C ARG A 82 5.23 4.95 13.21
N VAL A 83 5.87 4.06 12.43
CA VAL A 83 5.49 3.72 11.06
C VAL A 83 5.39 2.20 10.89
N ASP A 84 4.34 1.74 10.21
CA ASP A 84 4.17 0.34 9.83
C ASP A 84 5.23 -0.08 8.79
N VAL A 85 5.73 -1.32 8.92
CA VAL A 85 6.79 -1.85 8.04
C VAL A 85 6.38 -1.80 6.55
N ARG A 86 5.09 -1.97 6.21
CA ARG A 86 4.64 -1.89 4.81
C ARG A 86 4.75 -0.48 4.25
N VAL A 87 4.49 0.54 5.08
CA VAL A 87 4.67 1.94 4.69
C VAL A 87 6.15 2.24 4.51
N ALA A 88 7.01 1.81 5.43
CA ALA A 88 8.46 1.98 5.31
C ALA A 88 9.03 1.27 4.06
N ASN A 89 8.52 0.08 3.72
CA ASN A 89 8.90 -0.62 2.49
C ASN A 89 8.51 0.17 1.23
N ALA A 90 7.33 0.79 1.22
CA ALA A 90 6.92 1.66 0.11
C ALA A 90 7.84 2.89 -0.01
N VAL A 91 8.19 3.52 1.11
CA VAL A 91 9.16 4.64 1.14
C VAL A 91 10.52 4.20 0.61
N GLY A 92 11.05 3.06 1.07
CA GLY A 92 12.33 2.52 0.61
C GLY A 92 12.34 2.18 -0.88
N TYR A 93 11.23 1.67 -1.42
CA TYR A 93 11.08 1.45 -2.86
C TYR A 93 11.12 2.77 -3.65
N LEU A 94 10.39 3.79 -3.21
CA LEU A 94 10.41 5.12 -3.84
C LEU A 94 11.78 5.80 -3.74
N ALA A 95 12.46 5.65 -2.59
CA ALA A 95 13.82 6.15 -2.39
C ALA A 95 14.79 5.52 -3.40
N ASN A 96 14.71 4.21 -3.63
CA ASN A 96 15.52 3.53 -4.65
C ASN A 96 15.26 4.04 -6.07
N ILE A 97 14.02 4.41 -6.41
CA ILE A 97 13.72 5.07 -7.69
C ILE A 97 14.40 6.45 -7.75
N GLY A 98 14.32 7.22 -6.65
CA GLY A 98 14.96 8.53 -6.52
C GLY A 98 16.49 8.47 -6.71
N ILE A 99 17.16 7.51 -6.05
CA ILE A 99 18.59 7.26 -6.20
C ILE A 99 18.95 7.11 -7.69
N ARG A 100 18.25 6.22 -8.40
CA ARG A 100 18.53 5.95 -9.82
C ARG A 100 18.32 7.17 -10.69
N ALA A 101 17.29 7.98 -10.41
CA ALA A 101 17.02 9.20 -11.17
C ALA A 101 18.13 10.24 -10.97
N ILE A 102 18.60 10.41 -9.73
CA ILE A 102 19.71 11.32 -9.38
C ILE A 102 21.00 10.86 -10.07
N GLU A 103 21.35 9.58 -9.93
CA GLU A 103 22.55 9.02 -10.55
C GLU A 103 22.55 9.13 -12.08
N GLN A 104 21.38 8.93 -12.71
CA GLN A 104 21.23 9.09 -14.16
C GLN A 104 21.37 10.55 -14.60
N GLY A 105 20.81 11.49 -13.84
CA GLY A 105 20.99 12.93 -14.08
C GLY A 105 22.46 13.35 -13.97
N ASP A 106 23.11 12.99 -12.86
CA ASP A 106 24.53 13.30 -12.64
C ASP A 106 25.44 12.71 -13.73
N LEU A 107 25.12 11.49 -14.21
CA LEU A 107 25.86 10.88 -15.31
C LEU A 107 25.63 11.60 -16.63
N ALA A 108 24.39 12.00 -16.93
CA ALA A 108 24.06 12.75 -18.14
C ALA A 108 24.78 14.10 -18.17
N ASP A 109 24.78 14.84 -17.05
CA ASP A 109 25.48 16.13 -16.93
C ASP A 109 26.99 15.98 -17.14
N ARG A 110 27.58 14.92 -16.58
CA ARG A 110 29.01 14.62 -16.78
C ARG A 110 29.35 14.24 -18.21
N LEU A 111 28.46 13.51 -18.89
CA LEU A 111 28.63 13.16 -20.29
C LEU A 111 28.55 14.40 -21.17
N GLU A 112 27.56 15.27 -20.96
CA GLU A 112 27.43 16.53 -21.70
C GLU A 112 28.67 17.41 -21.52
N ALA A 113 29.19 17.53 -20.30
CA ALA A 113 30.41 18.28 -20.02
C ALA A 113 31.64 17.72 -20.78
N LEU A 114 31.77 16.39 -20.88
CA LEU A 114 32.84 15.75 -21.64
C LEU A 114 32.66 15.92 -23.15
N GLU A 115 31.45 15.76 -23.67
CA GLU A 115 31.12 15.94 -25.08
C GLU A 115 31.37 17.38 -25.54
N ALA A 116 31.06 18.38 -24.71
CA ALA A 116 31.35 19.78 -24.98
C ALA A 116 32.84 20.07 -25.13
N VAL A 117 33.70 19.38 -24.38
CA VAL A 117 35.17 19.50 -24.48
C VAL A 117 35.72 18.79 -25.72
N LEU A 118 35.13 17.67 -26.13
CA LEU A 118 35.58 16.87 -27.29
C LEU A 118 35.06 17.38 -28.64
N ALA A 119 33.89 18.04 -28.66
CA ALA A 119 33.30 18.63 -29.87
C ALA A 119 34.25 19.57 -30.66
N PRO A 120 35.06 20.47 -30.05
CA PRO A 120 35.99 21.32 -30.80
C PRO A 120 37.15 20.56 -31.47
N GLU A 121 37.48 19.34 -31.03
CA GLU A 121 38.54 18.52 -31.66
C GLU A 121 38.07 17.78 -32.90
N ARG A 122 36.77 17.47 -33.01
CA ARG A 122 36.18 16.76 -34.17
C ARG A 122 35.94 17.63 -35.40
N GLN A 123 36.04 18.96 -35.27
CA GLN A 123 35.84 19.92 -36.37
C GLN A 123 37.15 20.41 -37.00
N ARG A 124 38.31 19.93 -36.54
CA ARG A 124 39.64 20.17 -37.12
C ARG A 124 40.09 18.97 -37.95
#